data_AF-A0A4R3YMH8-F1
#
_entry.id   AF-A0A4R3YMH8-F1
#
_cell.length_a   1.000
_cell.length_b   1.000
_cell.length_c   1.000
_cell.angle_alpha   90.00
_cell.angle_beta   90.00
_cell.angle_gamma   90.00
#
_symmetry.space_group_name_H-M   'P 1'
#
loop_
_entity.id
_entity.type
_entity.pdbx_description
1 polymer ?
#
loop_
_entity_poly.entity_id
_entity_poly.type
_entity_poly.pdbx_seq_one_letter_code
_entity_poly.pdbx_strand_id
1 'polypeptide(L)'
;MANHPHELTDTSLDSFLADARLPVLIDLWAPWCVPCRTMAPVIDKLARNTVGKLLVAKIDVEKYPAVMERYAVRGIPTLLLFRDNAEPVRQVGSQSLGQLNSWLGSHQIDVVSQPRVAQSETLEWGSFYGDDLLQAFIGQRIADHAKAGRLSIGLGSFWIEGKGTTSAAMVHQPDTNAFERITGLPIALARLIDRCGYLTADQVSALFAALQAGKDFRLVPLRFMQWWLGASATAWNQHLRDPRLVQLLNQWQALCTARLNGDEVGAEAWSDIGQQVSLLGQNLQQSGRQLEKNIAAMLEQLSPPPATTDDSKWSTIALNINWAEFQLLEIQSGWSDEDRATPDARLAWFMEQERLSPNGKLTQDEISRLREEWQSLNPEFIEKEHAFHQSIEQLARPRSAQWQQTLNRLLADAPDF
;
A
#
# COMPACT_ATOMS: atom_id res chain seq x y z
N MET A 1 -10.77 4.88 -11.71
CA MET A 1 -12.00 4.30 -11.12
C MET A 1 -11.84 2.78 -11.19
N ALA A 2 -12.08 2.06 -10.09
CA ALA A 2 -11.98 0.60 -10.11
C ALA A 2 -13.07 0.02 -11.03
N ASN A 3 -12.73 -0.93 -11.89
CA ASN A 3 -13.69 -1.56 -12.80
C ASN A 3 -14.54 -2.55 -12.00
N HIS A 4 -15.84 -2.27 -11.87
CA HIS A 4 -16.81 -3.10 -11.18
C HIS A 4 -17.91 -3.54 -12.15
N PRO A 5 -18.63 -4.64 -11.88
CA PRO A 5 -19.76 -5.04 -12.69
C PRO A 5 -20.82 -3.94 -12.79
N HIS A 6 -21.26 -3.62 -14.01
CA HIS A 6 -22.36 -2.71 -14.25
C HIS A 6 -23.68 -3.31 -13.77
N GLU A 7 -24.46 -2.57 -12.97
CA GLU A 7 -25.84 -3.00 -12.68
C GLU A 7 -26.74 -2.64 -13.86
N LEU A 8 -27.43 -3.66 -14.40
CA LEU A 8 -28.36 -3.50 -15.51
C LEU A 8 -29.78 -3.87 -15.08
N THR A 9 -30.74 -3.26 -15.76
CA THR A 9 -32.16 -3.59 -15.70
C THR A 9 -32.57 -4.34 -16.97
N ASP A 10 -33.80 -4.84 -17.01
CA ASP A 10 -34.42 -5.36 -18.23
C ASP A 10 -34.42 -4.33 -19.37
N THR A 11 -34.67 -3.05 -19.06
CA THR A 11 -34.76 -1.96 -20.04
C THR A 11 -33.41 -1.38 -20.46
N SER A 12 -32.39 -1.41 -19.60
CA SER A 12 -31.06 -0.87 -19.93
C SER A 12 -30.17 -1.86 -20.67
N LEU A 13 -30.54 -3.14 -20.68
CA LEU A 13 -29.75 -4.22 -21.26
C LEU A 13 -29.48 -4.00 -22.76
N ASP A 14 -30.52 -3.67 -23.53
CA ASP A 14 -30.40 -3.53 -24.99
C ASP A 14 -29.50 -2.38 -25.39
N SER A 15 -29.65 -1.22 -24.75
CA SER A 15 -28.75 -0.09 -24.97
C SER A 15 -27.31 -0.42 -24.58
N PHE A 16 -27.12 -1.13 -23.46
CA PHE A 16 -25.78 -1.50 -23.00
C PHE A 16 -25.08 -2.45 -23.98
N LEU A 17 -25.80 -3.45 -24.49
CA LEU A 17 -25.28 -4.37 -25.50
C LEU A 17 -25.02 -3.67 -26.84
N ALA A 18 -25.89 -2.74 -27.25
CA ALA A 18 -25.72 -2.00 -28.51
C ALA A 18 -24.52 -1.05 -28.48
N ASP A 19 -24.24 -0.42 -27.33
CA ASP A 19 -23.11 0.50 -27.16
C ASP A 19 -21.78 -0.23 -26.89
N ALA A 20 -21.83 -1.52 -26.55
CA ALA A 20 -20.65 -2.30 -26.20
C ALA A 20 -19.73 -2.54 -27.40
N ARG A 21 -18.49 -2.03 -27.29
CA ARG A 21 -17.40 -2.30 -28.25
C ARG A 21 -16.53 -3.50 -27.85
N LEU A 22 -16.82 -4.10 -26.71
CA LEU A 22 -16.12 -5.25 -26.15
C LEU A 22 -17.15 -6.37 -25.90
N PRO A 23 -16.72 -7.63 -25.82
CA PRO A 23 -17.55 -8.71 -25.28
C PRO A 23 -18.20 -8.31 -23.94
N VAL A 24 -19.42 -8.76 -23.71
CA VAL A 24 -20.19 -8.46 -22.48
C VAL A 24 -20.51 -9.75 -21.75
N LEU A 25 -20.08 -9.88 -20.50
CA LEU A 25 -20.46 -10.95 -19.59
C LEU A 25 -21.53 -10.45 -18.62
N ILE A 26 -22.66 -11.13 -18.55
CA ILE A 26 -23.78 -10.79 -17.66
C ILE A 26 -23.99 -11.90 -16.63
N ASP A 27 -23.90 -11.56 -15.35
CA ASP A 27 -24.28 -12.40 -14.21
C ASP A 27 -25.76 -12.24 -13.87
N LEU A 28 -26.54 -13.29 -14.08
CA LEU A 28 -27.94 -13.37 -13.66
C LEU A 28 -28.01 -13.96 -12.26
N TRP A 29 -28.43 -13.14 -11.30
CA TRP A 29 -28.36 -13.45 -9.87
C TRP A 29 -29.61 -12.98 -9.11
N ALA A 30 -29.73 -13.36 -7.84
CA ALA A 30 -30.74 -12.86 -6.92
C ALA A 30 -30.22 -12.84 -5.48
N PRO A 31 -30.71 -11.95 -4.58
CA PRO A 31 -30.18 -11.81 -3.22
C PRO A 31 -30.36 -13.05 -2.34
N TRP A 32 -31.45 -13.79 -2.53
CA TRP A 32 -31.73 -15.03 -1.80
C TRP A 32 -30.87 -16.22 -2.25
N CYS A 33 -30.24 -16.14 -3.43
CA CYS A 33 -29.44 -17.22 -3.99
C CYS A 33 -28.06 -17.34 -3.32
N VAL A 34 -27.89 -18.34 -2.46
CA VAL A 34 -26.62 -18.60 -1.73
C VAL A 34 -25.43 -18.81 -2.69
N PRO A 35 -25.53 -19.63 -3.76
CA PRO A 35 -24.41 -19.80 -4.70
C PRO A 35 -24.06 -18.51 -5.44
N CYS A 36 -25.05 -17.65 -5.72
CA CYS A 36 -24.83 -16.35 -6.35
C CYS A 36 -24.02 -15.42 -5.45
N ARG A 37 -24.34 -15.36 -4.14
CA ARG A 37 -23.56 -14.57 -3.17
C ARG A 37 -22.11 -15.02 -3.06
N THR A 38 -21.86 -16.32 -3.24
CA THR A 38 -20.50 -16.88 -3.25
C THR A 38 -19.74 -16.50 -4.54
N MET A 39 -20.46 -16.39 -5.66
CA MET A 39 -19.88 -16.02 -6.96
C MET A 39 -19.66 -14.52 -7.13
N ALA A 40 -20.41 -13.66 -6.43
CA ALA A 40 -20.28 -12.20 -6.50
C ALA A 40 -18.83 -11.67 -6.38
N PRO A 41 -18.02 -12.04 -5.36
CA PRO A 41 -16.63 -11.59 -5.27
C PRO A 41 -15.75 -12.10 -6.43
N VAL A 42 -16.09 -13.24 -7.02
CA VAL A 42 -15.39 -13.80 -8.19
C VAL A 42 -15.69 -12.96 -9.43
N ILE A 43 -16.95 -12.57 -9.64
CA ILE A 43 -17.38 -11.70 -10.75
C ILE A 43 -16.77 -10.29 -10.60
N ASP A 44 -16.72 -9.76 -9.38
CA ASP A 44 -16.02 -8.50 -9.10
C ASP A 44 -14.53 -8.58 -9.44
N LYS A 45 -13.85 -9.67 -9.06
CA LYS A 45 -12.43 -9.89 -9.38
C LYS A 45 -12.22 -10.07 -10.89
N LEU A 46 -13.13 -10.75 -11.58
CA LEU A 46 -13.09 -10.90 -13.03
C LEU A 46 -13.20 -9.54 -13.72
N ALA A 47 -14.18 -8.71 -13.34
CA ALA A 47 -14.34 -7.35 -13.89
C ALA A 47 -13.07 -6.51 -13.74
N ARG A 48 -12.38 -6.61 -12.60
CA ARG A 48 -11.09 -5.96 -12.36
C ARG A 48 -9.97 -6.50 -13.26
N ASN A 49 -9.95 -7.81 -13.52
CA ASN A 49 -8.89 -8.46 -14.30
C ASN A 49 -9.05 -8.33 -15.82
N THR A 50 -10.22 -7.94 -16.30
CA THR A 50 -10.54 -7.88 -17.75
C THR A 50 -10.76 -6.47 -18.29
N VAL A 51 -10.23 -5.44 -17.60
CA VAL A 51 -10.35 -4.03 -18.02
C VAL A 51 -9.87 -3.87 -19.47
N GLY A 52 -10.69 -3.25 -20.30
CA GLY A 52 -10.41 -3.02 -21.72
C GLY A 52 -10.55 -4.26 -22.62
N LYS A 53 -10.94 -5.41 -22.07
CA LYS A 53 -11.15 -6.67 -22.82
C LYS A 53 -12.56 -7.25 -22.69
N LEU A 54 -13.20 -7.08 -21.55
CA LEU A 54 -14.53 -7.61 -21.25
C LEU A 54 -15.29 -6.59 -20.40
N LEU A 55 -16.52 -6.28 -20.81
CA LEU A 55 -17.47 -5.57 -19.96
C LEU A 55 -18.18 -6.61 -19.09
N VAL A 56 -18.21 -6.38 -17.78
CA VAL A 56 -18.90 -7.27 -16.84
C VAL A 56 -20.11 -6.53 -16.31
N ALA A 57 -21.25 -7.19 -16.30
CA ALA A 57 -22.52 -6.66 -15.82
C ALA A 57 -23.25 -7.70 -14.97
N LYS A 58 -24.23 -7.26 -14.20
CA LYS A 58 -25.10 -8.13 -13.41
C LYS A 58 -26.55 -7.65 -13.48
N ILE A 59 -27.48 -8.59 -13.47
CA ILE A 59 -28.93 -8.34 -13.45
C ILE A 59 -29.55 -9.16 -12.32
N ASP A 60 -30.30 -8.46 -11.46
CA ASP A 60 -31.11 -9.08 -10.42
C ASP A 60 -32.41 -9.64 -11.04
N VAL A 61 -32.47 -10.97 -11.19
CA VAL A 61 -33.62 -11.63 -11.82
C VAL A 61 -34.85 -11.70 -10.92
N GLU A 62 -34.73 -11.40 -9.63
CA GLU A 62 -35.89 -11.22 -8.76
C GLU A 62 -36.63 -9.92 -9.11
N LYS A 63 -35.89 -8.86 -9.42
CA LYS A 63 -36.47 -7.57 -9.86
C LYS A 63 -36.86 -7.57 -11.33
N TYR A 64 -36.10 -8.27 -12.17
CA TYR A 64 -36.24 -8.26 -13.62
C TYR A 64 -36.46 -9.68 -14.19
N PRO A 65 -37.57 -10.37 -13.85
CA PRO A 65 -37.80 -11.78 -14.20
C PRO A 65 -37.92 -12.01 -15.71
N ALA A 66 -38.36 -11.00 -16.47
CA ALA A 66 -38.49 -11.07 -17.93
C ALA A 66 -37.16 -11.41 -18.64
N VAL A 67 -36.01 -11.08 -18.02
CA VAL A 67 -34.69 -11.42 -18.57
C VAL A 67 -34.47 -12.93 -18.57
N MET A 68 -34.99 -13.67 -17.59
CA MET A 68 -34.88 -15.13 -17.58
C MET A 68 -35.67 -15.77 -18.72
N GLU A 69 -36.89 -15.29 -18.96
CA GLU A 69 -37.73 -15.77 -20.06
C GLU A 69 -37.08 -15.47 -21.41
N ARG A 70 -36.59 -14.22 -21.59
CA ARG A 70 -35.95 -13.75 -22.81
C ARG A 70 -34.78 -14.63 -23.27
N TYR A 71 -33.95 -15.10 -22.34
CA TYR A 71 -32.78 -15.93 -22.65
C TYR A 71 -32.96 -17.42 -22.33
N ALA A 72 -34.19 -17.83 -22.02
CA ALA A 72 -34.55 -19.20 -21.63
C ALA A 72 -33.67 -19.74 -20.47
N VAL A 73 -33.43 -18.92 -19.46
CA VAL A 73 -32.66 -19.25 -18.26
C VAL A 73 -33.58 -19.91 -17.24
N ARG A 74 -33.18 -21.09 -16.75
CA ARG A 74 -34.01 -21.94 -15.87
C ARG A 74 -33.54 -21.97 -14.42
N GLY A 75 -32.45 -21.27 -14.12
CA GLY A 75 -31.85 -21.26 -12.79
C GLY A 75 -30.70 -20.27 -12.70
N ILE A 76 -30.32 -19.94 -11.46
CA ILE A 76 -29.25 -18.99 -11.13
C ILE A 76 -28.24 -19.62 -10.15
N PRO A 77 -26.96 -19.20 -10.16
CA PRO A 77 -26.39 -18.21 -11.06
C PRO A 77 -26.24 -18.75 -12.49
N THR A 78 -26.49 -17.87 -13.47
CA THR A 78 -26.23 -18.15 -14.89
C THR A 78 -25.48 -16.96 -15.49
N LEU A 79 -24.39 -17.25 -16.19
CA LEU A 79 -23.60 -16.27 -16.90
C LEU A 79 -23.95 -16.31 -18.39
N LEU A 80 -24.16 -15.15 -18.99
CA LEU A 80 -24.38 -14.97 -20.42
C LEU A 80 -23.25 -14.14 -21.01
N LEU A 81 -22.52 -14.70 -21.98
CA LEU A 81 -21.46 -13.99 -22.69
C LEU A 81 -21.93 -13.63 -24.10
N PHE A 82 -22.01 -12.33 -24.36
CA PHE A 82 -22.36 -11.74 -25.65
C PHE A 82 -21.11 -11.35 -26.42
N ARG A 83 -21.10 -11.68 -27.72
CA ARG A 83 -20.08 -11.28 -28.69
C ARG A 83 -20.75 -11.00 -30.03
N ASP A 84 -20.28 -9.95 -30.71
CA ASP A 84 -20.56 -9.70 -32.14
C ASP A 84 -22.05 -9.80 -32.53
N ASN A 85 -22.97 -9.33 -31.67
CA ASN A 85 -24.43 -9.39 -31.83
C ASN A 85 -25.00 -10.81 -32.06
N ALA A 86 -24.32 -11.85 -31.58
CA ALA A 86 -24.79 -13.24 -31.63
C ALA A 86 -25.59 -13.63 -30.37
N GLU A 87 -26.28 -14.78 -30.47
CA GLU A 87 -26.87 -15.47 -29.32
C GLU A 87 -25.81 -15.69 -28.23
N PRO A 88 -26.11 -15.35 -26.96
CA PRO A 88 -25.12 -15.49 -25.89
C PRO A 88 -24.79 -16.94 -25.62
N VAL A 89 -23.50 -17.23 -25.48
CA VAL A 89 -23.04 -18.49 -24.89
C VAL A 89 -23.25 -18.43 -23.38
N ARG A 90 -23.67 -19.54 -22.78
CA ARG A 90 -24.09 -19.58 -21.37
C ARG A 90 -23.24 -20.54 -20.54
N GLN A 91 -22.98 -20.16 -19.30
CA GLN A 91 -22.38 -21.00 -18.28
C GLN A 91 -23.31 -21.02 -17.07
N VAL A 92 -23.69 -22.21 -16.60
CA VAL A 92 -24.67 -22.38 -15.51
C VAL A 92 -23.98 -22.86 -14.24
N GLY A 93 -24.42 -22.34 -13.09
CA GLY A 93 -23.92 -22.71 -11.78
C GLY A 93 -22.71 -21.90 -11.34
N SER A 94 -22.37 -22.01 -10.06
CA SER A 94 -21.25 -21.29 -9.46
C SER A 94 -19.92 -21.72 -10.09
N GLN A 95 -19.07 -20.74 -10.40
CA GLN A 95 -17.75 -20.96 -11.01
C GLN A 95 -16.66 -20.32 -10.16
N SER A 96 -15.52 -20.99 -10.06
CA SER A 96 -14.28 -20.38 -9.59
C SER A 96 -13.69 -19.44 -10.65
N LEU A 97 -12.82 -18.51 -10.25
CA LEU A 97 -12.14 -17.61 -11.20
C LEU A 97 -11.34 -18.39 -12.25
N GLY A 98 -10.70 -19.50 -11.86
CA GLY A 98 -9.96 -20.37 -12.78
C GLY A 98 -10.86 -20.97 -13.87
N GLN A 99 -12.02 -21.51 -13.48
CA GLN A 99 -13.00 -22.05 -14.43
C GLN A 99 -13.54 -20.96 -15.38
N LEU A 100 -13.81 -19.76 -14.85
CA LEU A 100 -14.22 -18.62 -15.68
C LEU A 100 -13.13 -18.21 -16.66
N ASN A 101 -11.88 -18.15 -16.23
CA ASN A 101 -10.76 -17.81 -17.11
C ASN A 101 -10.58 -18.85 -18.21
N SER A 102 -10.68 -20.15 -17.89
CA SER A 102 -10.62 -21.22 -18.89
C SER A 102 -11.78 -21.14 -19.88
N TRP A 103 -12.99 -20.88 -19.38
CA TRP A 103 -14.18 -20.75 -20.24
C TRP A 103 -14.12 -19.50 -21.12
N LEU A 104 -13.68 -18.35 -20.60
CA LEU A 104 -13.47 -17.14 -21.39
C LEU A 104 -12.35 -17.33 -22.42
N GLY A 105 -11.27 -18.01 -22.05
CA GLY A 105 -10.18 -18.38 -22.95
C GLY A 105 -10.64 -19.27 -24.11
N SER A 106 -11.52 -20.25 -23.87
CA SER A 106 -12.10 -21.06 -24.95
C SER A 106 -12.97 -20.24 -25.91
N HIS A 107 -13.41 -19.05 -25.48
CA HIS A 107 -14.12 -18.07 -26.29
C HIS A 107 -13.23 -16.91 -26.72
N GLN A 108 -11.90 -17.10 -26.78
CA GLN A 108 -10.92 -16.12 -27.27
C GLN A 108 -10.95 -14.77 -26.53
N ILE A 109 -11.41 -14.78 -25.29
CA ILE A 109 -11.29 -13.64 -24.38
C ILE A 109 -10.10 -13.94 -23.50
N ASP A 110 -8.94 -13.40 -23.91
CA ASP A 110 -7.72 -13.49 -23.12
C ASP A 110 -7.88 -12.67 -21.85
N VAL A 111 -8.41 -13.31 -20.80
CA VAL A 111 -8.28 -12.80 -19.45
C VAL A 111 -6.79 -12.74 -19.17
N VAL A 112 -6.26 -11.52 -19.01
CA VAL A 112 -4.92 -11.39 -18.44
C VAL A 112 -5.07 -11.89 -17.01
N SER A 113 -4.72 -13.16 -16.77
CA SER A 113 -4.27 -13.55 -15.45
C SER A 113 -3.26 -12.48 -15.04
N GLN A 114 -3.37 -11.94 -13.82
CA GLN A 114 -2.43 -10.92 -13.35
C GLN A 114 -1.05 -11.30 -13.87
N PRO A 115 -0.40 -10.41 -14.67
CA PRO A 115 0.77 -10.81 -15.42
C PRO A 115 1.74 -11.47 -14.45
N ARG A 116 2.27 -12.64 -14.83
CA ARG A 116 3.09 -13.44 -13.91
C ARG A 116 4.40 -12.69 -13.70
N VAL A 117 4.43 -11.84 -12.67
CA VAL A 117 5.61 -11.07 -12.31
C VAL A 117 6.60 -12.03 -11.66
N ALA A 118 7.80 -12.14 -12.24
CA ALA A 118 8.86 -12.93 -11.66
C ALA A 118 9.25 -12.37 -10.27
N GLN A 119 9.10 -13.18 -9.24
CA GLN A 119 9.53 -12.85 -7.87
C GLN A 119 10.94 -13.40 -7.65
N SER A 120 11.80 -12.60 -7.03
CA SER A 120 13.19 -12.96 -6.73
C SER A 120 13.32 -13.94 -5.57
N GLU A 121 12.30 -14.01 -4.70
CA GLU A 121 12.28 -14.86 -3.52
C GLU A 121 11.30 -16.02 -3.66
N THR A 122 11.70 -17.17 -3.11
CA THR A 122 10.81 -18.33 -2.96
C THR A 122 10.30 -18.36 -1.55
N LEU A 123 8.98 -18.21 -1.39
CA LEU A 123 8.31 -18.52 -0.12
C LEU A 123 7.82 -19.97 -0.19
N GLU A 124 7.86 -20.66 0.94
CA GLU A 124 7.38 -22.04 1.07
C GLU A 124 5.85 -22.11 1.28
N TRP A 125 5.25 -21.03 1.78
CA TRP A 125 3.87 -20.99 2.24
C TRP A 125 3.21 -19.65 1.88
N GLY A 126 1.90 -19.68 1.63
CA GLY A 126 1.08 -18.47 1.56
C GLY A 126 0.84 -17.85 2.93
N SER A 127 0.21 -16.68 2.95
CA SER A 127 -0.14 -15.97 4.19
C SER A 127 -0.88 -16.87 5.19
N PHE A 128 -0.50 -16.77 6.47
CA PHE A 128 -1.04 -17.60 7.56
C PHE A 128 -0.99 -19.11 7.27
N TYR A 129 -0.08 -19.58 6.41
CA TYR A 129 0.02 -20.98 5.99
C TYR A 129 -1.25 -21.53 5.32
N GLY A 130 -2.14 -20.64 4.85
CA GLY A 130 -3.48 -21.02 4.36
C GLY A 130 -4.48 -21.37 5.47
N ASP A 131 -4.16 -21.07 6.74
CA ASP A 131 -5.01 -21.37 7.89
C ASP A 131 -5.89 -20.15 8.28
N ASP A 132 -7.16 -20.24 7.94
CA ASP A 132 -8.17 -19.22 8.28
C ASP A 132 -8.38 -19.09 9.81
N LEU A 133 -8.19 -20.16 10.59
CA LEU A 133 -8.32 -20.10 12.05
C LEU A 133 -7.15 -19.34 12.67
N LEU A 134 -5.93 -19.54 12.17
CA LEU A 134 -4.77 -18.75 12.58
C LEU A 134 -4.95 -17.27 12.24
N GLN A 135 -5.42 -16.97 11.03
CA GLN A 135 -5.71 -15.61 10.59
C GLN A 135 -6.74 -14.95 11.52
N ALA A 136 -7.86 -15.63 11.80
CA ALA A 136 -8.92 -15.13 12.67
C ALA A 136 -8.44 -14.95 14.12
N PHE A 137 -7.64 -15.88 14.63
CA PHE A 137 -7.05 -15.80 15.97
C PHE A 137 -6.16 -14.56 16.16
N ILE A 138 -5.27 -14.31 15.19
CA ILE A 138 -4.40 -13.13 15.21
C ILE A 138 -5.23 -11.85 15.04
N GLY A 139 -6.24 -11.86 14.16
CA GLY A 139 -7.15 -10.73 13.97
C GLY A 139 -7.90 -10.34 15.25
N GLN A 140 -8.47 -11.33 15.95
CA GLN A 140 -9.16 -11.12 17.21
C GLN A 140 -8.23 -10.54 18.28
N ARG A 141 -7.01 -11.10 18.40
CA ARG A 141 -5.97 -10.61 19.31
C ARG A 141 -5.66 -9.13 19.11
N ILE A 142 -5.49 -8.68 17.86
CA ILE A 142 -5.22 -7.27 17.60
C ILE A 142 -6.45 -6.41 17.86
N ALA A 143 -7.65 -6.88 17.51
CA ALA A 143 -8.88 -6.14 17.79
C ALA A 143 -9.03 -5.86 19.30
N ASP A 144 -8.67 -6.82 20.15
CA ASP A 144 -8.70 -6.65 21.60
C ASP A 144 -7.65 -5.63 22.10
N HIS A 145 -6.44 -5.65 21.53
CA HIS A 145 -5.42 -4.65 21.84
C HIS A 145 -5.79 -3.24 21.37
N ALA A 146 -6.42 -3.12 20.21
CA ALA A 146 -6.94 -1.86 19.69
C ALA A 146 -8.03 -1.28 20.60
N LYS A 147 -9.00 -2.10 21.02
CA LYS A 147 -10.05 -1.70 21.98
C LYS A 147 -9.47 -1.25 23.33
N ALA A 148 -8.36 -1.86 23.74
CA ALA A 148 -7.67 -1.50 24.97
C ALA A 148 -6.71 -0.30 24.83
N GLY A 149 -6.61 0.33 23.66
CA GLY A 149 -5.69 1.46 23.42
C GLY A 149 -4.21 1.09 23.55
N ARG A 150 -3.85 -0.16 23.20
CA ARG A 150 -2.48 -0.70 23.36
C ARG A 150 -1.64 -0.62 22.08
N LEU A 151 -2.23 -0.17 20.98
CA LEU A 151 -1.55 -0.04 19.70
C LEU A 151 -1.01 1.37 19.52
N SER A 152 0.20 1.48 18.97
CA SER A 152 0.88 2.75 18.73
C SER A 152 1.83 2.67 17.53
N ILE A 153 2.12 3.81 16.91
CA ILE A 153 3.13 3.90 15.85
C ILE A 153 4.52 4.00 16.52
N GLY A 154 5.49 3.24 16.02
CA GLY A 154 6.90 3.30 16.44
C GLY A 154 7.82 3.74 15.31
N LEU A 155 9.14 3.79 15.50
CA LEU A 155 10.10 3.88 14.38
C LEU A 155 10.47 2.48 13.84
N GLY A 156 10.47 1.49 14.73
CA GLY A 156 10.51 0.07 14.41
C GLY A 156 9.44 -0.67 15.21
N SER A 157 9.33 -1.97 14.98
CA SER A 157 8.43 -2.83 15.75
C SER A 157 8.87 -2.90 17.21
N PHE A 158 7.93 -2.72 18.14
CA PHE A 158 8.20 -2.78 19.58
C PHE A 158 7.02 -3.40 20.32
N TRP A 159 7.30 -4.09 21.43
CA TRP A 159 6.29 -4.63 22.35
C TRP A 159 6.81 -4.52 23.78
N ILE A 160 6.24 -3.60 24.56
CA ILE A 160 6.70 -3.25 25.91
C ILE A 160 5.47 -3.10 26.79
N GLU A 161 5.44 -3.82 27.92
CA GLU A 161 4.37 -3.73 28.92
C GLU A 161 2.94 -3.90 28.33
N GLY A 162 2.82 -4.76 27.32
CA GLY A 162 1.54 -5.04 26.67
C GLY A 162 1.08 -3.96 25.69
N LYS A 163 1.93 -2.99 25.34
CA LYS A 163 1.69 -2.00 24.29
C LYS A 163 2.73 -2.12 23.19
N GLY A 164 2.38 -1.81 21.96
CA GLY A 164 3.32 -1.91 20.86
C GLY A 164 2.79 -1.52 19.50
N THR A 165 3.59 -1.81 18.47
CA THR A 165 3.15 -1.62 17.09
C THR A 165 2.17 -2.71 16.66
N THR A 166 1.39 -2.44 15.61
CA THR A 166 0.38 -3.38 15.11
C THR A 166 1.01 -4.73 14.75
N SER A 167 2.15 -4.75 14.06
CA SER A 167 2.85 -5.99 13.70
C SER A 167 3.37 -6.75 14.93
N ALA A 168 3.97 -6.05 15.89
CA ALA A 168 4.44 -6.67 17.12
C ALA A 168 3.28 -7.21 17.97
N ALA A 169 2.12 -6.54 17.95
CA ALA A 169 0.89 -7.00 18.58
C ALA A 169 0.32 -8.28 17.95
N MET A 170 0.60 -8.56 16.67
CA MET A 170 0.20 -9.82 16.00
C MET A 170 0.80 -11.01 16.74
N VAL A 171 2.03 -10.86 17.25
CA VAL A 171 2.85 -11.96 17.77
C VAL A 171 3.32 -11.76 19.22
N HIS A 172 2.92 -10.66 19.86
CA HIS A 172 3.32 -10.23 21.22
C HIS A 172 4.83 -10.12 21.45
N GLN A 173 5.58 -9.77 20.41
CA GLN A 173 7.02 -9.54 20.49
C GLN A 173 7.49 -8.69 19.30
N PRO A 174 8.63 -7.99 19.42
CA PRO A 174 9.14 -7.16 18.33
C PRO A 174 10.03 -7.91 17.33
N ASP A 175 10.37 -9.17 17.61
CA ASP A 175 11.29 -9.96 16.78
C ASP A 175 10.71 -10.23 15.39
N THR A 176 11.50 -9.94 14.36
CA THR A 176 11.06 -10.01 12.97
C THR A 176 10.96 -11.45 12.47
N ASN A 177 11.86 -12.33 12.91
CA ASN A 177 11.77 -13.75 12.58
C ASN A 177 10.51 -14.38 13.18
N ALA A 178 10.19 -14.03 14.43
CA ALA A 178 8.97 -14.50 15.07
C ALA A 178 7.72 -14.01 14.35
N PHE A 179 7.71 -12.76 13.87
CA PHE A 179 6.63 -12.25 13.03
C PHE A 179 6.41 -13.14 11.80
N GLU A 180 7.46 -13.39 11.01
CA GLU A 180 7.35 -14.18 9.78
C GLU A 180 6.96 -15.64 10.07
N ARG A 181 7.52 -16.23 11.13
CA ARG A 181 7.29 -17.63 11.51
C ARG A 181 5.94 -17.91 12.17
N ILE A 182 5.29 -16.91 12.74
CA ILE A 182 3.95 -17.08 13.36
C ILE A 182 2.87 -16.70 12.36
N THR A 183 3.10 -15.68 11.53
CA THR A 183 2.07 -15.15 10.64
C THR A 183 2.15 -15.71 9.22
N GLY A 184 3.29 -16.26 8.80
CA GLY A 184 3.54 -16.61 7.39
C GLY A 184 3.55 -15.38 6.46
N LEU A 185 3.65 -14.16 7.01
CA LEU A 185 3.72 -12.91 6.25
C LEU A 185 5.16 -12.43 6.17
N PRO A 186 5.61 -11.86 5.04
CA PRO A 186 6.95 -11.30 4.94
C PRO A 186 7.13 -10.03 5.78
N ILE A 187 8.35 -9.80 6.28
CA ILE A 187 8.64 -8.67 7.16
C ILE A 187 8.35 -7.29 6.53
N ALA A 188 8.46 -7.17 5.21
CA ALA A 188 8.07 -5.96 4.48
C ALA A 188 6.64 -5.50 4.83
N LEU A 189 5.69 -6.43 4.97
CA LEU A 189 4.32 -6.09 5.34
C LEU A 189 4.24 -5.59 6.78
N ALA A 190 4.97 -6.18 7.72
CA ALA A 190 5.01 -5.68 9.10
C ALA A 190 5.44 -4.20 9.14
N ARG A 191 6.50 -3.86 8.40
CA ARG A 191 7.04 -2.50 8.34
C ARG A 191 6.03 -1.51 7.76
N LEU A 192 5.33 -1.89 6.69
CA LEU A 192 4.29 -1.06 6.06
C LEU A 192 3.02 -0.93 6.92
N ILE A 193 2.58 -2.03 7.55
CA ILE A 193 1.44 -2.03 8.49
C ILE A 193 1.73 -1.08 9.65
N ASP A 194 2.93 -1.14 10.23
CA ASP A 194 3.33 -0.25 11.32
C ASP A 194 3.40 1.22 10.88
N ARG A 195 3.76 1.51 9.62
CA ARG A 195 3.70 2.88 9.07
C ARG A 195 2.27 3.38 8.87
N CYS A 196 1.35 2.52 8.48
CA CYS A 196 -0.04 2.90 8.23
C CYS A 196 -0.82 3.24 9.51
N GLY A 197 -0.36 2.76 10.67
CA GLY A 197 -0.95 3.11 11.97
C GLY A 197 -2.36 2.58 12.16
N TYR A 198 -2.54 1.26 12.13
CA TYR A 198 -3.81 0.61 12.47
C TYR A 198 -3.96 0.55 13.99
N LEU A 199 -4.62 1.55 14.57
CA LEU A 199 -4.68 1.78 16.02
C LEU A 199 -6.05 1.48 16.62
N THR A 200 -7.14 1.58 15.85
CA THR A 200 -8.51 1.36 16.32
C THR A 200 -9.06 0.00 15.89
N ALA A 201 -10.12 -0.47 16.56
CA ALA A 201 -10.74 -1.75 16.25
C ALA A 201 -11.28 -1.81 14.81
N ASP A 202 -11.87 -0.71 14.32
CA ASP A 202 -12.39 -0.64 12.94
C ASP A 202 -11.26 -0.69 11.89
N GLN A 203 -10.15 0.02 12.16
CA GLN A 203 -8.97 0.00 11.30
C GLN A 203 -8.39 -1.42 11.23
N VAL A 204 -8.27 -2.09 12.37
CA VAL A 204 -7.78 -3.48 12.45
C VAL A 204 -8.75 -4.44 11.76
N SER A 205 -10.06 -4.26 11.93
CA SER A 205 -11.06 -5.08 11.25
C SER A 205 -10.94 -4.94 9.72
N ALA A 206 -10.72 -3.72 9.21
CA ALA A 206 -10.51 -3.49 7.79
C ALA A 206 -9.21 -4.12 7.28
N LEU A 207 -8.13 -4.07 8.06
CA LEU A 207 -6.86 -4.74 7.74
C LEU A 207 -7.05 -6.25 7.63
N PHE A 208 -7.66 -6.91 8.63
CA PHE A 208 -7.84 -8.36 8.63
C PHE A 208 -8.94 -8.85 7.67
N ALA A 209 -9.83 -7.98 7.21
CA ALA A 209 -10.71 -8.31 6.08
C ALA A 209 -9.92 -8.44 4.76
N ALA A 210 -8.83 -7.69 4.60
CA ALA A 210 -7.96 -7.72 3.42
C ALA A 210 -6.80 -8.72 3.54
N LEU A 211 -6.28 -8.92 4.74
CA LEU A 211 -5.16 -9.80 5.06
C LEU A 211 -5.66 -11.25 5.22
N GLN A 212 -6.13 -11.84 4.12
CA GLN A 212 -6.69 -13.21 4.08
C GLN A 212 -5.60 -14.28 4.10
N ALA A 213 -5.93 -15.49 4.55
CA ALA A 213 -5.04 -16.66 4.48
C ALA A 213 -4.88 -17.18 3.05
N GLY A 214 -3.73 -17.79 2.76
CA GLY A 214 -3.44 -18.42 1.47
C GLY A 214 -3.17 -17.45 0.32
N LYS A 215 -2.92 -16.17 0.61
CA LYS A 215 -2.59 -15.13 -0.38
C LYS A 215 -1.09 -15.01 -0.59
N ASP A 216 -0.70 -14.63 -1.80
CA ASP A 216 0.66 -14.19 -2.12
C ASP A 216 0.76 -12.67 -2.08
N PHE A 217 1.34 -12.16 -0.99
CA PHE A 217 1.52 -10.73 -0.80
C PHE A 217 2.88 -10.19 -1.27
N ARG A 218 3.74 -10.98 -1.94
CA ARG A 218 5.10 -10.53 -2.30
C ARG A 218 5.14 -9.30 -3.20
N LEU A 219 4.09 -9.05 -4.00
CA LEU A 219 4.00 -7.85 -4.83
C LEU A 219 3.38 -6.64 -4.11
N VAL A 220 2.74 -6.83 -2.95
CA VAL A 220 2.07 -5.74 -2.23
C VAL A 220 3.06 -4.66 -1.80
N PRO A 221 4.23 -4.96 -1.20
CA PRO A 221 5.18 -3.92 -0.82
C PRO A 221 5.67 -3.08 -2.01
N LEU A 222 6.01 -3.71 -3.14
CA LEU A 222 6.42 -2.97 -4.35
C LEU A 222 5.29 -2.08 -4.89
N ARG A 223 4.06 -2.61 -4.97
CA ARG A 223 2.89 -1.84 -5.42
C ARG A 223 2.59 -0.67 -4.46
N PHE A 224 2.76 -0.87 -3.16
CA PHE A 224 2.60 0.18 -2.16
C PHE A 224 3.66 1.27 -2.34
N MET A 225 4.93 0.90 -2.50
CA MET A 225 6.00 1.87 -2.73
C MET A 225 5.85 2.59 -4.06
N GLN A 226 5.41 1.91 -5.13
CA GLN A 226 5.11 2.55 -6.41
C GLN A 226 4.05 3.64 -6.24
N TRP A 227 2.98 3.34 -5.51
CA TRP A 227 1.95 4.33 -5.22
C TRP A 227 2.46 5.48 -4.33
N TRP A 228 3.17 5.16 -3.24
CA TRP A 228 3.64 6.14 -2.25
C TRP A 228 4.66 7.12 -2.85
N LEU A 229 5.59 6.61 -3.66
CA LEU A 229 6.54 7.41 -4.44
C LEU A 229 5.92 7.97 -5.74
N GLY A 230 4.63 7.74 -5.99
CA GLY A 230 3.92 8.18 -7.17
C GLY A 230 3.13 9.46 -6.94
N ALA A 231 2.76 10.13 -8.04
CA ALA A 231 1.99 11.37 -8.02
C ALA A 231 0.60 11.25 -7.36
N SER A 232 0.07 10.03 -7.26
CA SER A 232 -1.22 9.75 -6.59
C SER A 232 -1.17 9.85 -5.07
N ALA A 233 0.01 9.65 -4.46
CA ALA A 233 0.19 9.83 -3.02
C ALA A 233 0.68 11.25 -2.70
N THR A 234 1.69 11.73 -3.44
CA THR A 234 2.30 13.04 -3.24
C THR A 234 2.74 13.61 -4.58
N ALA A 235 2.49 14.89 -4.84
CA ALA A 235 2.99 15.59 -6.02
C ALA A 235 4.49 15.90 -5.87
N TRP A 236 5.34 14.87 -5.94
CA TRP A 236 6.77 14.95 -5.63
C TRP A 236 7.53 16.03 -6.39
N ASN A 237 7.13 16.34 -7.62
CA ASN A 237 7.70 17.42 -8.43
C ASN A 237 7.49 18.83 -7.84
N GLN A 238 6.54 19.00 -6.91
CA GLN A 238 6.30 20.25 -6.20
C GLN A 238 7.14 20.37 -4.91
N HIS A 239 7.70 19.25 -4.43
CA HIS A 239 8.41 19.19 -3.14
C HIS A 239 9.91 18.89 -3.29
N LEU A 240 10.31 18.17 -4.34
CA LEU A 240 11.70 17.83 -4.61
C LEU A 240 12.35 18.92 -5.48
N ARG A 241 13.42 19.53 -4.99
CA ARG A 241 14.09 20.65 -5.67
C ARG A 241 15.17 20.19 -6.65
N ASP A 242 15.71 18.98 -6.50
CA ASP A 242 16.73 18.45 -7.40
C ASP A 242 16.07 17.77 -8.62
N PRO A 243 16.19 18.34 -9.83
CA PRO A 243 15.55 17.79 -11.02
C PRO A 243 16.11 16.40 -11.40
N ARG A 244 17.35 16.08 -11.02
CA ARG A 244 17.94 14.76 -11.28
C ARG A 244 17.26 13.69 -10.43
N LEU A 245 16.93 14.00 -9.18
CA LEU A 245 16.18 13.09 -8.32
C LEU A 245 14.76 12.84 -8.87
N VAL A 246 14.09 13.90 -9.34
CA VAL A 246 12.77 13.77 -9.98
C VAL A 246 12.84 12.89 -11.23
N GLN A 247 13.89 13.05 -12.04
CA GLN A 247 14.12 12.20 -13.21
C GLN A 247 14.34 10.73 -12.83
N LEU A 248 15.19 10.45 -11.85
CA LEU A 248 15.47 9.09 -11.35
C LEU A 248 14.20 8.45 -10.75
N LEU A 249 13.40 9.21 -10.02
CA LEU A 249 12.11 8.77 -9.51
C LEU A 249 11.15 8.36 -10.64
N ASN A 250 11.04 9.17 -11.70
CA ASN A 250 10.19 8.86 -12.84
C ASN A 250 10.69 7.63 -13.62
N GLN A 251 12.01 7.46 -13.75
CA GLN A 251 12.60 6.25 -14.33
C GLN A 251 12.26 5.01 -13.49
N TRP A 252 12.40 5.10 -12.17
CA TRP A 252 12.03 4.02 -11.24
C TRP A 252 10.54 3.65 -11.33
N GLN A 253 9.65 4.63 -11.44
CA GLN A 253 8.21 4.43 -11.66
C GLN A 253 7.93 3.67 -12.98
N ALA A 254 8.66 4.00 -14.05
CA ALA A 254 8.54 3.32 -15.33
C ALA A 254 9.01 1.86 -15.25
N LEU A 255 10.15 1.59 -14.59
CA LEU A 255 10.63 0.23 -14.38
C LEU A 255 9.66 -0.59 -13.51
N CYS A 256 9.08 0.01 -12.47
CA CYS A 256 8.06 -0.64 -11.66
C CYS A 256 6.82 -1.00 -12.48
N THR A 257 6.38 -0.08 -13.36
CA THR A 257 5.22 -0.31 -14.24
C THR A 257 5.48 -1.47 -15.19
N ALA A 258 6.63 -1.48 -15.88
CA ALA A 258 7.02 -2.56 -16.77
C ALA A 258 7.06 -3.91 -16.03
N ARG A 259 7.76 -3.96 -14.88
CA ARG A 259 7.86 -5.16 -14.04
C ARG A 259 6.48 -5.66 -13.58
N LEU A 260 5.61 -4.76 -13.11
CA LEU A 260 4.28 -5.12 -12.61
C LEU A 260 3.29 -5.48 -13.74
N ASN A 261 3.63 -5.16 -14.99
CA ASN A 261 2.96 -5.64 -16.20
C ASN A 261 3.50 -6.99 -16.69
N GLY A 262 4.51 -7.55 -16.02
CA GLY A 262 5.14 -8.82 -16.37
C GLY A 262 6.28 -8.71 -17.39
N ASP A 263 6.70 -7.50 -17.75
CA ASP A 263 7.82 -7.29 -18.66
C ASP A 263 9.14 -7.69 -17.96
N GLU A 264 10.06 -8.27 -18.74
CA GLU A 264 11.41 -8.55 -18.27
C GLU A 264 12.20 -7.25 -18.15
N VAL A 265 12.49 -6.85 -16.91
CA VAL A 265 13.31 -5.67 -16.62
C VAL A 265 14.70 -6.14 -16.21
N GLY A 266 15.71 -5.82 -17.03
CA GLY A 266 17.10 -6.19 -16.78
C GLY A 266 17.64 -5.62 -15.46
N ALA A 267 18.50 -6.40 -14.79
CA ALA A 267 19.12 -6.01 -13.52
C ALA A 267 19.93 -4.70 -13.64
N GLU A 268 20.55 -4.47 -14.80
CA GLU A 268 21.34 -3.28 -15.11
C GLU A 268 20.53 -1.98 -14.98
N ALA A 269 19.28 -1.97 -15.48
CA ALA A 269 18.41 -0.80 -15.40
C ALA A 269 18.11 -0.39 -13.95
N TRP A 270 17.95 -1.38 -13.05
CA TRP A 270 17.79 -1.11 -11.63
C TRP A 270 19.09 -0.65 -10.98
N SER A 271 20.22 -1.31 -11.28
CA SER A 271 21.51 -0.93 -10.70
C SER A 271 21.94 0.47 -11.11
N ASP A 272 21.64 0.89 -12.34
CA ASP A 272 21.95 2.22 -12.84
C ASP A 272 21.23 3.32 -12.05
N ILE A 273 19.95 3.10 -11.73
CA ILE A 273 19.20 4.00 -10.84
C ILE A 273 19.84 4.00 -9.46
N GLY A 274 20.08 2.81 -8.87
CA GLY A 274 20.66 2.64 -7.54
C GLY A 274 22.00 3.38 -7.37
N GLN A 275 22.91 3.24 -8.34
CA GLN A 275 24.19 3.93 -8.32
C GLN A 275 24.04 5.45 -8.43
N GLN A 276 23.18 5.94 -9.32
CA GLN A 276 22.95 7.38 -9.50
C GLN A 276 22.32 8.03 -8.26
N VAL A 277 21.32 7.38 -7.64
CA VAL A 277 20.71 7.92 -6.41
C VAL A 277 21.66 7.87 -5.23
N SER A 278 22.53 6.85 -5.13
CA SER A 278 23.55 6.76 -4.08
C SER A 278 24.55 7.92 -4.18
N LEU A 279 25.09 8.17 -5.38
CA LEU A 279 25.97 9.31 -5.66
C LEU A 279 25.28 10.65 -5.39
N LEU A 280 24.01 10.78 -5.78
CA LEU A 280 23.23 11.99 -5.52
C LEU A 280 23.03 12.19 -4.01
N GLY A 281 22.69 11.14 -3.26
CA GLY A 281 22.49 11.18 -1.81
C GLY A 281 23.72 11.64 -1.04
N GLN A 282 24.92 11.19 -1.45
CA GLN A 282 26.19 11.65 -0.86
C GLN A 282 26.38 13.16 -1.02
N ASN A 283 26.09 13.71 -2.20
CA ASN A 283 26.18 15.15 -2.48
C ASN A 283 25.14 15.97 -1.70
N LEU A 284 24.01 15.36 -1.35
CA LEU A 284 22.96 16.03 -0.57
C LEU A 284 23.30 16.17 0.92
N GLN A 285 24.29 15.43 1.46
CA GLN A 285 24.56 15.37 2.91
C GLN A 285 24.71 16.75 3.59
N GLN A 286 25.24 17.76 2.91
CA GLN A 286 25.51 19.10 3.48
C GLN A 286 24.52 20.20 3.05
N SER A 287 23.37 19.85 2.47
CA SER A 287 22.57 20.80 1.67
C SER A 287 21.22 21.24 2.26
N GLY A 288 20.87 20.86 3.50
CA GLY A 288 19.52 21.12 4.05
C GLY A 288 18.40 20.44 3.23
N ARG A 289 18.73 19.42 2.45
CA ARG A 289 17.83 18.70 1.53
C ARG A 289 17.37 17.36 2.11
N GLN A 290 16.92 17.37 3.37
CA GLN A 290 16.60 16.15 4.12
C GLN A 290 15.48 15.32 3.45
N LEU A 291 14.45 15.98 2.90
CA LEU A 291 13.41 15.29 2.14
C LEU A 291 14.01 14.55 0.92
N GLU A 292 14.83 15.23 0.12
CA GLU A 292 15.47 14.61 -1.05
C GLU A 292 16.41 13.46 -0.66
N LYS A 293 17.14 13.57 0.47
CA LYS A 293 17.96 12.46 1.00
C LYS A 293 17.10 11.23 1.33
N ASN A 294 15.96 11.43 2.00
CA ASN A 294 15.08 10.32 2.37
C ASN A 294 14.53 9.62 1.12
N ILE A 295 14.15 10.38 0.08
CA ILE A 295 13.69 9.81 -1.19
C ILE A 295 14.82 9.08 -1.91
N ALA A 296 16.02 9.66 -1.98
CA ALA A 296 17.18 9.02 -2.60
C ALA A 296 17.55 7.69 -1.88
N ALA A 297 17.56 7.69 -0.55
CA ALA A 297 17.81 6.49 0.25
C ALA A 297 16.76 5.39 0.01
N MET A 298 15.47 5.74 -0.10
CA MET A 298 14.43 4.77 -0.46
C MET A 298 14.63 4.21 -1.88
N LEU A 299 14.90 5.07 -2.86
CA LEU A 299 15.14 4.63 -4.23
C LEU A 299 16.37 3.72 -4.34
N GLU A 300 17.42 3.97 -3.55
CA GLU A 300 18.60 3.11 -3.48
C GLU A 300 18.24 1.71 -2.99
N GLN A 301 17.46 1.61 -1.89
CA GLN A 301 17.02 0.31 -1.37
C GLN A 301 16.04 -0.41 -2.31
N LEU A 302 15.26 0.33 -3.09
CA LEU A 302 14.24 -0.17 -4.02
C LEU A 302 14.77 -0.43 -5.44
N SER A 303 16.08 -0.30 -5.68
CA SER A 303 16.69 -0.46 -7.01
C SER A 303 17.88 -1.44 -6.96
N PRO A 304 17.66 -2.76 -7.17
CA PRO A 304 16.37 -3.41 -7.49
C PRO A 304 15.45 -3.55 -6.27
N PRO A 305 14.13 -3.81 -6.48
CA PRO A 305 13.21 -4.09 -5.38
C PRO A 305 13.74 -5.23 -4.49
N PRO A 306 13.82 -5.02 -3.17
CA PRO A 306 14.38 -6.01 -2.26
C PRO A 306 13.44 -7.20 -2.10
N ALA A 307 13.99 -8.35 -1.70
CA ALA A 307 13.19 -9.47 -1.19
C ALA A 307 12.29 -8.96 -0.05
N THR A 308 11.04 -9.43 0.02
CA THR A 308 10.12 -8.98 1.07
C THR A 308 10.51 -9.50 2.46
N THR A 309 11.42 -10.47 2.52
CA THR A 309 12.05 -10.96 3.77
C THR A 309 13.32 -10.20 4.18
N ASP A 310 13.79 -9.22 3.40
CA ASP A 310 15.00 -8.44 3.73
C ASP A 310 14.70 -7.36 4.78
N ASP A 311 14.79 -7.74 6.06
CA ASP A 311 14.48 -6.84 7.18
C ASP A 311 15.32 -5.56 7.19
N SER A 312 16.61 -5.65 6.84
CA SER A 312 17.51 -4.49 6.86
C SER A 312 17.06 -3.42 5.87
N LYS A 313 16.77 -3.83 4.62
CA LYS A 313 16.31 -2.92 3.59
C LYS A 313 14.92 -2.37 3.89
N TRP A 314 13.97 -3.22 4.31
CA TRP A 314 12.61 -2.77 4.61
C TRP A 314 12.52 -1.89 5.86
N SER A 315 13.38 -2.11 6.86
CA SER A 315 13.53 -1.20 8.01
C SER A 315 14.05 0.16 7.57
N THR A 316 15.05 0.19 6.69
CA THR A 316 15.58 1.45 6.12
C THR A 316 14.52 2.18 5.32
N ILE A 317 13.75 1.48 4.47
CA ILE A 317 12.65 2.07 3.70
C ILE A 317 11.60 2.67 4.64
N ALA A 318 11.12 1.92 5.63
CA ALA A 318 10.08 2.39 6.55
C ALA A 318 10.55 3.58 7.40
N LEU A 319 11.81 3.61 7.82
CA LEU A 319 12.40 4.75 8.51
C LEU A 319 12.40 6.01 7.62
N ASN A 320 12.76 5.87 6.34
CA ASN A 320 12.77 6.99 5.42
C ASN A 320 11.35 7.45 5.02
N ILE A 321 10.35 6.55 4.99
CA ILE A 321 8.93 6.95 4.90
C ILE A 321 8.57 7.88 6.07
N ASN A 322 8.96 7.51 7.29
CA ASN A 322 8.68 8.32 8.48
C ASN A 322 9.30 9.71 8.39
N TRP A 323 10.58 9.81 8.03
CA TRP A 323 11.27 11.09 7.96
C TRP A 323 10.80 11.95 6.78
N ALA A 324 10.51 11.35 5.62
CA ALA A 324 9.92 12.06 4.51
C ALA A 324 8.52 12.59 4.87
N GLU A 325 7.73 11.80 5.58
CA GLU A 325 6.40 12.22 6.03
C GLU A 325 6.48 13.41 6.98
N PHE A 326 7.36 13.36 7.96
CA PHE A 326 7.59 14.48 8.88
C PHE A 326 7.93 15.77 8.13
N GLN A 327 8.86 15.70 7.17
CA GLN A 327 9.24 16.84 6.33
C GLN A 327 8.09 17.38 5.47
N LEU A 328 7.21 16.51 4.95
CA LEU A 328 6.04 16.94 4.19
C LEU A 328 5.00 17.64 5.08
N LEU A 329 4.82 17.19 6.33
CA LEU A 329 3.94 17.84 7.31
C LEU A 329 4.50 19.21 7.74
N GLU A 330 5.82 19.35 7.89
CA GLU A 330 6.46 20.66 8.11
C GLU A 330 6.18 21.60 6.93
N ILE A 331 6.39 21.15 5.69
CA ILE A 331 6.11 21.94 4.47
C ILE A 331 4.63 22.35 4.42
N GLN A 332 3.71 21.43 4.71
CA GLN A 332 2.28 21.70 4.78
C GLN A 332 1.94 22.74 5.86
N SER A 333 2.71 22.78 6.94
CA SER A 333 2.59 23.75 8.03
C SER A 333 3.29 25.08 7.74
N GLY A 334 3.73 25.30 6.49
CA GLY A 334 4.38 26.55 6.07
C GLY A 334 5.82 26.68 6.53
N TRP A 335 6.50 25.57 6.84
CA TRP A 335 7.93 25.61 7.13
C TRP A 335 8.73 25.89 5.86
N SER A 336 9.58 26.91 5.94
CA SER A 336 10.56 27.23 4.92
C SER A 336 11.71 26.22 4.96
N ASP A 337 12.63 26.36 4.01
CA ASP A 337 13.84 25.56 3.98
C ASP A 337 14.78 25.87 5.15
N GLU A 338 14.80 27.13 5.59
CA GLU A 338 15.59 27.59 6.73
C GLU A 338 15.05 27.03 8.05
N ASP A 339 13.72 27.04 8.21
CA ASP A 339 13.07 26.43 9.39
C ASP A 339 13.45 24.94 9.51
N ARG A 340 13.34 24.18 8.41
CA ARG A 340 13.65 22.73 8.42
C ARG A 340 15.14 22.44 8.58
N ALA A 341 16.03 23.39 8.27
CA ALA A 341 17.46 23.27 8.50
C ALA A 341 17.87 23.70 9.93
N THR A 342 16.99 24.38 10.65
CA THR A 342 17.28 24.93 11.99
C THR A 342 17.66 23.87 13.02
N PRO A 343 17.08 22.65 13.05
CA PRO A 343 17.53 21.59 13.96
C PRO A 343 19.00 21.19 13.77
N ASP A 344 19.47 21.10 12.52
CA ASP A 344 20.87 20.79 12.21
C ASP A 344 21.79 21.96 12.63
N ALA A 345 21.34 23.20 12.40
CA ALA A 345 22.04 24.41 12.85
C ALA A 345 22.13 24.49 14.39
N ARG A 346 21.05 24.11 15.10
CA ARG A 346 21.01 23.99 16.55
C ARG A 346 22.07 23.02 17.04
N LEU A 347 22.13 21.82 16.45
CA LEU A 347 23.14 20.83 16.82
C LEU A 347 24.57 21.34 16.58
N ALA A 348 24.84 21.92 15.41
CA ALA A 348 26.15 22.47 15.08
C ALA A 348 26.58 23.58 16.06
N TRP A 349 25.64 24.45 16.44
CA TRP A 349 25.89 25.50 17.43
C TRP A 349 26.24 24.90 18.80
N PHE A 350 25.46 23.92 19.30
CA PHE A 350 25.75 23.25 20.58
C PHE A 350 27.12 22.54 20.57
N MET A 351 27.47 21.85 19.47
CA MET A 351 28.77 21.20 19.33
C MET A 351 29.92 22.19 19.37
N GLU A 352 29.76 23.37 18.79
CA GLU A 352 30.77 24.44 18.87
C GLU A 352 30.91 24.99 20.30
N GLN A 353 29.79 25.19 21.02
CA GLN A 353 29.84 25.61 22.43
C GLN A 353 30.55 24.56 23.31
N GLU A 354 30.30 23.27 23.07
CA GLU A 354 31.00 22.19 23.78
C GLU A 354 32.50 22.19 23.47
N ARG A 355 32.89 22.43 22.21
CA ARG A 355 34.30 22.54 21.80
C ARG A 355 35.01 23.71 22.48
N LEU A 356 34.30 24.80 22.75
CA LEU A 356 34.84 25.99 23.43
C LEU A 356 34.89 25.84 24.96
N SER A 357 34.23 24.82 25.54
CA SER A 357 34.28 24.56 26.98
C SER A 357 35.70 24.19 27.43
N PRO A 358 36.18 24.68 28.58
CA PRO A 358 37.53 24.40 29.10
C PRO A 358 37.90 22.90 29.17
N ASN A 359 36.91 22.03 29.39
CA ASN A 359 37.10 20.59 29.53
C ASN A 359 36.62 19.79 28.29
N GLY A 360 36.22 20.47 27.22
CA GLY A 360 35.62 19.86 26.03
C GLY A 360 34.31 19.09 26.32
N LYS A 361 33.65 19.43 27.44
CA LYS A 361 32.37 18.86 27.88
C LYS A 361 31.57 19.94 28.59
N LEU A 362 30.27 19.95 28.38
CA LEU A 362 29.35 20.85 29.06
C LEU A 362 28.81 20.18 30.33
N THR A 363 28.74 20.95 31.42
CA THR A 363 28.00 20.60 32.63
C THR A 363 26.49 20.74 32.40
N GLN A 364 25.67 20.15 33.28
CA GLN A 364 24.22 20.25 33.18
C GLN A 364 23.72 21.71 33.24
N ASP A 365 24.33 22.54 34.08
CA ASP A 365 23.98 23.96 34.22
C ASP A 365 24.36 24.78 32.99
N GLU A 366 25.49 24.48 32.36
CA GLU A 366 25.89 25.08 31.09
C GLU A 366 24.94 24.68 29.96
N ILE A 367 24.55 23.41 29.88
CA ILE A 367 23.55 22.93 28.90
C ILE A 367 22.22 23.68 29.09
N SER A 368 21.74 23.82 30.32
CA SER A 368 20.49 24.54 30.59
C SER A 368 20.56 26.00 30.15
N ARG A 369 21.66 26.70 30.46
CA ARG A 369 21.88 28.09 30.04
C ARG A 369 21.95 28.24 28.52
N LEU A 370 22.68 27.36 27.85
CA LEU A 370 22.80 27.37 26.38
C LEU A 370 21.47 27.07 25.70
N ARG A 371 20.59 26.26 26.30
CA ARG A 371 19.22 26.06 25.81
C ARG A 371 18.37 27.32 25.90
N GLU A 372 18.44 28.03 27.03
CA GLU A 372 17.75 29.32 27.20
C GLU A 372 18.28 30.37 26.21
N GLU A 373 19.60 30.42 26.03
CA GLU A 373 20.24 31.29 25.04
C GLU A 373 19.76 30.98 23.62
N TRP A 374 19.79 29.71 23.21
CA TRP A 374 19.30 29.29 21.89
C TRP A 374 17.83 29.70 21.67
N GLN A 375 16.98 29.51 22.68
CA GLN A 375 15.57 29.92 22.60
C GLN A 375 15.43 31.44 22.44
N SER A 376 16.22 32.22 23.16
CA SER A 376 16.21 33.69 23.07
C SER A 376 16.70 34.21 21.71
N LEU A 377 17.62 33.48 21.07
CA LEU A 377 18.15 33.81 19.74
C LEU A 377 17.21 33.41 18.60
N ASN A 378 16.32 32.43 18.82
CA ASN A 378 15.46 31.85 17.79
C ASN A 378 13.97 31.84 18.19
N PRO A 379 13.39 32.96 18.69
CA PRO A 379 12.04 32.96 19.26
C PRO A 379 10.96 32.55 18.27
N GLU A 380 11.05 33.01 17.01
CA GLU A 380 10.10 32.68 15.95
C GLU A 380 10.11 31.19 15.60
N PHE A 381 11.30 30.59 15.49
CA PHE A 381 11.43 29.15 15.24
C PHE A 381 10.85 28.33 16.39
N ILE A 382 11.09 28.72 17.65
CA ILE A 382 10.56 28.00 18.82
C ILE A 382 9.03 28.05 18.85
N GLU A 383 8.43 29.21 18.58
CA GLU A 383 6.97 29.33 18.49
C GLU A 383 6.42 28.41 17.38
N LYS A 384 7.07 28.39 16.23
CA LYS A 384 6.71 27.54 15.09
C LYS A 384 6.89 26.05 15.37
N GLU A 385 7.98 25.64 16.00
CA GLU A 385 8.27 24.27 16.45
C GLU A 385 7.19 23.80 17.42
N HIS A 386 6.80 24.64 18.39
CA HIS A 386 5.74 24.33 19.34
C HIS A 386 4.38 24.17 18.67
N ALA A 387 3.99 25.11 17.80
CA ALA A 387 2.71 25.06 17.08
C ALA A 387 2.61 23.81 16.17
N PHE A 388 3.73 23.43 15.53
CA PHE A 388 3.80 22.22 14.72
C PHE A 388 3.57 20.95 15.55
N HIS A 389 4.28 20.79 16.68
CA HIS A 389 4.14 19.60 17.53
C HIS A 389 2.75 19.49 18.17
N GLN A 390 2.04 20.60 18.40
CA GLN A 390 0.65 20.59 18.87
C GLN A 390 -0.35 20.14 17.79
N SER A 391 -0.01 20.29 16.52
CA SER A 391 -0.93 20.03 15.39
C SER A 391 -0.57 18.81 14.54
N ILE A 392 0.65 18.26 14.69
CA ILE A 392 1.18 17.18 13.84
C ILE A 392 0.28 15.95 13.79
N GLU A 393 -0.31 15.53 14.92
CA GLU A 393 -1.23 14.38 14.95
C GLU A 393 -2.47 14.62 14.10
N GLN A 394 -3.03 15.83 14.15
CA GLN A 394 -4.21 16.20 13.36
C GLN A 394 -3.86 16.26 11.87
N LEU A 395 -2.68 16.77 11.52
CA LEU A 395 -2.17 16.86 10.15
C LEU A 395 -1.86 15.49 9.54
N ALA A 396 -1.35 14.55 10.34
CA ALA A 396 -0.99 13.21 9.87
C ALA A 396 -2.22 12.32 9.59
N ARG A 397 -3.34 12.49 10.32
CA ARG A 397 -4.53 11.61 10.25
C ARG A 397 -5.06 11.35 8.83
N PRO A 398 -5.28 12.37 7.97
CA PRO A 398 -5.78 12.13 6.61
C PRO A 398 -4.82 11.29 5.76
N ARG A 399 -3.50 11.48 5.96
CA ARG A 399 -2.47 10.74 5.22
C ARG A 399 -2.41 9.29 5.68
N SER A 400 -2.41 9.04 6.98
CA SER A 400 -2.52 7.68 7.52
C SER A 400 -3.78 6.96 7.02
N ALA A 401 -4.94 7.63 6.96
CA ALA A 401 -6.17 7.03 6.43
C ALA A 401 -6.03 6.65 4.94
N GLN A 402 -5.41 7.51 4.12
CA GLN A 402 -5.14 7.22 2.71
C GLN A 402 -4.17 6.03 2.54
N TRP A 403 -3.17 5.92 3.41
CA TRP A 403 -2.20 4.83 3.41
C TRP A 403 -2.87 3.50 3.75
N GLN A 404 -3.71 3.49 4.80
CA GLN A 404 -4.50 2.32 5.20
C GLN A 404 -5.43 1.87 4.09
N GLN A 405 -6.19 2.79 3.49
CA GLN A 405 -7.10 2.47 2.38
C GLN A 405 -6.35 1.85 1.20
N THR A 406 -5.18 2.40 0.86
CA THR A 406 -4.38 1.89 -0.25
C THR A 406 -3.79 0.54 0.05
N LEU A 407 -3.19 0.34 1.23
CA LEU A 407 -2.61 -0.94 1.64
C LEU A 407 -3.69 -2.03 1.70
N ASN A 408 -4.85 -1.75 2.31
CA ASN A 408 -5.98 -2.69 2.38
C ASN A 408 -6.46 -3.10 0.99
N ARG A 409 -6.55 -2.16 0.04
CA ARG A 409 -6.92 -2.48 -1.34
C ARG A 409 -5.88 -3.39 -2.00
N LEU A 410 -4.59 -3.08 -1.85
CA LEU A 410 -3.51 -3.89 -2.43
C LEU A 410 -3.46 -5.30 -1.84
N LEU A 411 -3.71 -5.44 -0.54
CA LEU A 411 -3.84 -6.74 0.13
C LEU A 411 -5.06 -7.52 -0.41
N ALA A 412 -6.23 -6.88 -0.51
CA ALA A 412 -7.44 -7.54 -1.02
C ALA A 412 -7.32 -7.99 -2.48
N ASP A 413 -6.58 -7.24 -3.30
CA ASP A 413 -6.33 -7.55 -4.71
C ASP A 413 -5.19 -8.56 -4.93
N ALA A 414 -4.51 -8.99 -3.87
CA ALA A 414 -3.42 -9.95 -3.97
C ALA A 414 -3.89 -11.31 -4.53
N PRO A 415 -3.08 -11.96 -5.37
CA PRO A 415 -3.39 -13.28 -5.89
C PRO A 415 -3.35 -14.33 -4.77
N ASP A 416 -3.96 -15.48 -5.04
CA ASP A 416 -3.81 -16.66 -4.20
C ASP A 416 -2.40 -17.25 -4.42
N PHE A 417 -1.84 -17.90 -3.39
CA PHE A 417 -0.46 -18.39 -3.36
C PHE A 417 -0.21 -19.60 -4.26
#